data_AF-A0A7V0YGD6-F1
#
_entry.id   AF-A0A7V0YGD6-F1
#
_cell.length_a   1.000
_cell.length_b   1.000
_cell.length_c   1.000
_cell.angle_alpha   90.00
_cell.angle_beta   90.00
_cell.angle_gamma   90.00
#
_symmetry.space_group_name_H-M   'P 1'
#
loop_
_entity.id
_entity.type
_entity.pdbx_description
1 polymer ?
#
loop_
_entity_poly.entity_id
_entity_poly.type
_entity_poly.pdbx_seq_one_letter_code
_entity_poly.pdbx_strand_id
1 'polypeptide(L)' 'METSRTQRVGELIKEEISDIIHKELKDPRIGFVTITGVDVTPDLRIAKVYISVLGNREQKERTLSGLQSS' A
#
# COMPACT_ATOMS: atom_id res chain seq x y z
N MET A 1 -10.87 -4.94 20.55
CA MET A 1 -11.55 -3.71 20.15
C MET A 1 -10.50 -2.81 19.53
N GLU A 2 -10.59 -2.58 18.22
CA GLU A 2 -9.74 -1.58 17.58
C GLU A 2 -9.99 -0.23 18.25
N THR A 3 -8.93 0.42 18.69
CA THR A 3 -9.04 1.74 19.28
C THR A 3 -9.27 2.75 18.15
N SER A 4 -10.19 3.70 18.31
CA SER A 4 -10.44 4.76 17.30
C SER A 4 -9.17 5.44 16.79
N ARG A 5 -8.10 5.46 17.61
CA ARG A 5 -6.79 5.97 17.26
C ARG A 5 -6.05 5.12 16.21
N THR A 6 -6.03 3.79 16.30
CA THR A 6 -5.35 2.93 15.30
C THR A 6 -6.05 3.02 13.95
N GLN A 7 -7.38 3.04 13.96
CA GLN A 7 -8.18 3.15 12.74
C GLN A 7 -7.95 4.48 12.01
N ARG A 8 -7.93 5.60 12.76
CA ARG A 8 -7.68 6.93 12.20
C ARG A 8 -6.25 7.08 11.67
N VAL A 9 -5.27 6.47 12.34
CA VAL A 9 -3.88 6.42 11.86
C VAL A 9 -3.79 5.56 10.59
N GLY A 10 -4.48 4.41 10.55
CA GLY A 10 -4.53 3.55 9.37
C GLY A 10 -5.12 4.25 8.15
N GLU A 11 -6.21 5.03 8.33
CA GLU A 11 -6.81 5.82 7.25
C GLU A 11 -5.85 6.89 6.72
N LEU A 12 -5.17 7.63 7.60
CA LEU A 12 -4.19 8.64 7.20
C LEU A 12 -3.02 8.00 6.43
N ILE A 13 -2.51 6.88 6.93
CA ILE A 13 -1.44 6.12 6.25
C ILE A 13 -1.92 5.64 4.88
N LYS A 14 -3.16 5.15 4.77
CA LYS A 14 -3.73 4.70 3.51
C LYS A 14 -3.80 5.83 2.49
N GLU A 15 -4.31 7.00 2.90
CA GLU A 15 -4.44 8.16 2.01
C GLU A 15 -3.07 8.62 1.51
N GLU A 16 -2.10 8.76 2.42
CA GLU A 16 -0.78 9.26 2.06
C GLU A 16 0.01 8.27 1.19
N ILE A 17 -0.03 6.97 1.50
CA ILE A 17 0.59 5.94 0.65
C ILE A 17 -0.07 5.90 -0.73
N SER A 18 -1.39 6.06 -0.81
CA SER A 18 -2.10 6.08 -2.10
C SER A 18 -1.64 7.27 -2.95
N ASP A 19 -1.46 8.42 -2.32
CA ASP A 19 -0.97 9.63 -2.98
C ASP A 19 0.49 9.49 -3.45
N ILE A 20 1.36 8.91 -2.62
CA ILE A 20 2.76 8.63 -2.97
C ILE A 20 2.81 7.67 -4.16
N ILE A 21 2.06 6.57 -4.12
CA ILE A 21 2.00 5.61 -5.22
C ILE A 21 1.51 6.29 -6.50
N HIS A 22 0.46 7.11 -6.45
CA HIS A 22 -0.03 7.78 -7.66
C HIS A 22 0.94 8.83 -8.22
N LYS A 23 1.69 9.54 -7.36
CA LYS A 23 2.59 10.62 -7.78
C LYS A 23 3.96 10.12 -8.21
N GLU A 24 4.52 9.17 -7.47
CA GLU A 24 5.91 8.73 -7.60
C GLU A 24 6.07 7.40 -8.35
N LEU A 25 5.06 6.53 -8.32
CA LEU A 25 5.10 5.23 -9.01
C LEU A 25 4.76 5.41 -10.50
N LYS A 26 5.68 6.01 -11.25
CA LYS A 26 5.61 6.18 -12.70
C LYS A 26 6.45 5.15 -13.45
N ASP A 27 6.54 3.93 -12.92
CA ASP A 27 7.22 2.85 -13.62
C ASP A 27 6.26 2.18 -14.61
N PRO A 28 6.52 2.21 -15.93
CA PRO A 28 5.68 1.55 -16.94
C PRO A 28 5.60 0.02 -16.78
N ARG A 29 6.44 -0.59 -15.94
CA ARG A 29 6.41 -2.02 -15.60
C ARG A 29 5.44 -2.34 -14.46
N ILE A 30 5.05 -1.32 -13.69
CA ILE A 30 4.13 -1.45 -12.57
C ILE A 30 2.72 -1.11 -13.08
N GLY A 31 1.79 -2.05 -12.88
CA GLY A 31 0.40 -1.87 -13.29
C GLY A 31 -0.34 -0.85 -12.40
N PHE A 32 -1.65 -0.72 -12.59
CA PHE A 32 -2.45 0.14 -11.71
C PHE A 32 -2.51 -0.49 -10.31
N VAL A 33 -1.83 0.13 -9.32
CA VAL A 33 -1.78 -0.35 -7.93
C VAL A 33 -2.75 0.48 -7.09
N THR A 34 -3.51 -0.18 -6.21
CA THR A 34 -4.45 0.47 -5.29
C THR A 34 -4.31 -0.12 -3.89
N ILE A 35 -4.31 0.74 -2.87
CA ILE A 35 -4.32 0.31 -1.47
C ILE A 35 -5.74 -0.07 -1.06
N THR A 36 -5.95 -1.33 -0.68
CA THR A 36 -7.26 -1.83 -0.26
C THR A 36 -7.50 -1.66 1.24
N GLY A 37 -6.44 -1.70 2.05
CA GLY A 37 -6.55 -1.54 3.50
C GLY A 37 -5.20 -1.37 4.19
N VAL A 38 -5.23 -0.86 5.42
CA VAL A 38 -4.06 -0.71 6.28
C VAL A 38 -4.45 -1.10 7.71
N ASP A 39 -3.78 -2.12 8.24
CA ASP A 39 -3.93 -2.54 9.63
C ASP A 39 -2.72 -2.09 10.43
N VAL A 40 -2.95 -1.30 11.48
CA VAL A 40 -1.89 -0.76 12.33
C VAL A 40 -1.93 -1.47 13.69
N THR A 41 -0.77 -1.88 14.18
CA THR A 41 -0.68 -2.48 15.51
C THR A 41 -1.06 -1.48 16.60
N PRO A 42 -1.59 -1.92 17.76
CA PRO A 42 -1.99 -1.02 18.86
C PRO A 42 -0.88 -0.13 19.40
N ASP A 43 0.38 -0.57 19.28
CA ASP A 43 1.57 0.18 19.65
C ASP A 43 2.09 1.13 18.55
N LEU A 44 1.40 1.19 17.40
CA LEU A 44 1.69 2.02 16.23
C LEU A 44 3.07 1.80 15.60
N ARG A 45 3.74 0.68 15.90
CA ARG A 45 5.09 0.40 15.39
C ARG A 45 5.09 -0.29 14.04
N ILE A 46 4.03 -1.05 13.74
CA ILE A 46 3.94 -1.87 12.53
C ILE A 46 2.62 -1.55 11.84
N ALA A 47 2.69 -1.30 10.54
CA ALA A 47 1.53 -1.18 9.66
C ALA A 47 1.61 -2.26 8.58
N LYS A 48 0.54 -3.06 8.45
CA LYS A 48 0.36 -3.99 7.35
C LYS A 48 -0.49 -3.32 6.28
N VAL A 49 0.09 -3.14 5.11
CA VAL A 49 -0.56 -2.49 3.97
C VAL A 49 -0.98 -3.55 2.96
N TYR A 50 -2.26 -3.55 2.60
CA TYR A 50 -2.82 -4.45 1.60
C TYR A 50 -2.93 -3.71 0.27
N ILE A 51 -2.34 -4.30 -0.77
CA ILE A 51 -2.32 -3.73 -2.11
C ILE A 51 -3.03 -4.65 -3.10
N SER A 52 -3.76 -4.06 -4.03
CA SER A 52 -4.28 -4.72 -5.21
C SER A 52 -3.57 -4.18 -6.43
N VAL A 53 -3.12 -5.07 -7.31
CA VAL A 53 -2.49 -4.72 -8.57
C VAL A 53 -3.41 -5.18 -9.68
N LEU A 54 -3.91 -4.22 -10.46
CA LEU A 54 -4.70 -4.48 -11.65
C LEU A 54 -3.74 -4.83 -12.79
N GLY A 55 -3.74 -6.10 -13.19
CA GLY A 55 -2.89 -6.59 -14.26
C GLY A 55 -2.76 -8.12 -14.26
N ASN A 56 -1.95 -8.61 -15.18
CA ASN A 56 -1.68 -10.03 -15.38
C ASN A 56 -0.70 -10.54 -14.31
N ARG A 57 -0.60 -11.87 -14.13
CA ARG A 57 0.29 -12.47 -13.12
C ARG A 57 1.74 -11.99 -13.23
N GLU A 58 2.23 -11.82 -14.46
CA GLU A 58 3.58 -11.32 -14.74
C GLU A 58 3.78 -9.86 -14.29
N GLN A 59 2.75 -9.01 -14.43
CA GLN A 59 2.79 -7.62 -13.93
C GLN A 59 2.75 -7.58 -12.40
N LYS A 60 2.02 -8.51 -11.77
CA LYS A 60 2.03 -8.68 -10.31
C LYS A 60 3.42 -9.02 -9.79
N GLU A 61 4.08 -10.00 -10.40
CA GLU A 61 5.43 -10.42 -10.02
C GLU A 61 6.44 -9.29 -10.22
N ARG A 62 6.39 -8.59 -11.37
CA ARG A 62 7.25 -7.42 -11.64
C ARG A 62 7.01 -6.28 -10.65
N THR A 63 5.76 -6.00 -10.30
CA THR A 63 5.39 -4.96 -9.33
C THR A 63 5.92 -5.30 -7.93
N LEU A 64 5.79 -6.55 -7.50
CA LEU A 64 6.36 -7.03 -6.23
C LEU A 64 7.88 -6.87 -6.19
N SER A 65 8.59 -7.26 -7.25
CA SER A 65 10.04 -7.08 -7.33
C SER A 65 10.45 -5.61 -7.33
N GLY A 66 9.70 -4.74 -8.02
CA GLY A 66 9.95 -3.30 -8.05
C GLY A 66 9.77 -2.63 -6.68
N LEU A 67 8.73 -3.02 -5.94
CA LEU A 67 8.45 -2.50 -4.60
C LEU A 67 9.42 -3.02 -3.53
N GLN A 68 10.03 -4.19 -3.71
CA GLN A 68 11.02 -4.74 -2.76
C GLN A 68 12.45 -4.24 -2.98
N SER A 69 12.75 -3.70 -4.16
CA SER A 69 14.13 -3.32 -4.55
C SER A 69 14.41 -1.81 -4.45
N SER A 70 13.43 -1.01 -4.02
CA SER A 70 13.50 0.46 -4.01
C SER A 70 13.38 1.05 -2.62
#